data_AF-A0A8J8EII7-F1
#
_entry.id   AF-A0A8J8EII7-F1
#
_cell.length_a   1.000
_cell.length_b   1.000
_cell.length_c   1.000
_cell.angle_alpha   90.00
_cell.angle_beta   90.00
_cell.angle_gamma   90.00
#
_symmetry.space_group_name_H-M   'P 1'
#
loop_
_entity.id
_entity.type
_entity.pdbx_description
1 polymer ?
#
loop_
_entity_poly.entity_id
_entity_poly.type
_entity_poly.pdbx_seq_one_letter_code
_entity_poly.pdbx_strand_id
1 'polypeptide(L)'
;MVGIDRKERVVLASVFVLFIGFLTGVHYRRFDHILRTSWMMSYLLALLWLQRKSRKPGGTLGALLSPFYNDGIAEVTSVFLAVHASLVNVPFTDVDLFNVAFRDVDMISHFLGGLVLWLFLVSILRELFGETSWERVVVYSFALLLVIGVGWELAEWYGSRFTEGILKETITNKTRDVLMEQLGAILGLWMVKKRSYPFSLPRK
;
A
#
# COMPACT_ATOMS: atom_id res chain seq x y z
N MET A 1 14.73 -29.54 3.83
CA MET A 1 14.10 -28.53 2.97
C MET A 1 13.59 -27.42 3.88
N VAL A 2 14.13 -26.21 3.77
CA VAL A 2 13.57 -25.05 4.49
C VAL A 2 12.23 -24.74 3.85
N GLY A 3 11.13 -24.99 4.55
CA GLY A 3 9.78 -24.73 4.02
C GLY A 3 9.58 -23.22 3.84
N ILE A 4 9.10 -22.81 2.67
CA ILE A 4 8.72 -21.42 2.42
C ILE A 4 7.44 -21.14 3.20
N ASP A 5 7.47 -20.14 4.09
CA ASP A 5 6.29 -19.77 4.87
C ASP A 5 5.17 -19.21 3.97
N ARG A 6 3.96 -19.05 4.52
CA ARG A 6 2.81 -18.54 3.73
C ARG A 6 3.07 -17.12 3.22
N LYS A 7 3.59 -16.22 4.07
CA LYS A 7 3.88 -14.83 3.70
C LYS A 7 4.87 -14.79 2.54
N GLU A 8 5.96 -15.50 2.66
CA GLU A 8 7.01 -15.58 1.65
C GLU A 8 6.45 -16.06 0.32
N ARG A 9 5.54 -17.04 0.32
CA ARG A 9 4.84 -17.45 -0.91
C ARG A 9 4.02 -16.32 -1.53
N VAL A 10 3.25 -15.58 -0.73
CA VAL A 10 2.45 -14.44 -1.20
C VAL A 10 3.35 -13.33 -1.75
N VAL A 11 4.39 -12.96 -1.01
CA VAL A 11 5.33 -11.90 -1.42
C VAL A 11 6.10 -12.31 -2.68
N LEU A 12 6.58 -13.55 -2.78
CA LEU A 12 7.27 -14.04 -3.98
C LEU A 12 6.33 -14.11 -5.19
N ALA A 13 5.07 -14.47 -5.01
CA ALA A 13 4.07 -14.41 -6.07
C ALA A 13 3.83 -12.96 -6.53
N SER A 14 3.71 -12.01 -5.60
CA SER A 14 3.63 -10.58 -5.92
C SER A 14 4.87 -10.08 -6.66
N VAL A 15 6.07 -10.47 -6.24
CA VAL A 15 7.33 -10.14 -6.92
C VAL A 15 7.35 -10.72 -8.34
N PHE A 16 6.86 -11.95 -8.53
CA PHE A 16 6.76 -12.54 -9.86
C PHE A 16 5.81 -11.75 -10.78
N VAL A 17 4.66 -11.30 -10.28
CA VAL A 17 3.75 -10.42 -11.04
C VAL A 17 4.46 -9.11 -11.41
N LEU A 18 5.15 -8.49 -10.47
CA LEU A 18 5.93 -7.26 -10.72
C LEU A 18 7.05 -7.48 -11.73
N PHE A 19 7.69 -8.65 -11.73
CA PHE A 19 8.71 -9.02 -12.70
C PHE A 19 8.13 -9.14 -14.11
N ILE A 20 6.93 -9.71 -14.27
CA ILE A 20 6.22 -9.69 -15.57
C ILE A 20 5.95 -8.24 -16.01
N GLY A 21 5.50 -7.38 -15.09
CA GLY A 21 5.31 -5.96 -15.36
C GLY A 21 6.59 -5.26 -15.79
N PHE A 22 7.72 -5.59 -15.16
CA PHE A 22 9.06 -5.11 -15.54
C PHE A 22 9.44 -5.54 -16.96
N LEU A 23 9.29 -6.82 -17.30
CA LEU A 23 9.57 -7.34 -18.65
C LEU A 23 8.68 -6.67 -19.70
N THR A 24 7.41 -6.43 -19.37
CA THR A 24 6.47 -5.68 -20.22
C THR A 24 6.97 -4.26 -20.44
N GLY A 25 7.40 -3.56 -19.37
CA GLY A 25 7.99 -2.23 -19.45
C GLY A 25 9.26 -2.19 -20.32
N VAL A 26 10.14 -3.18 -20.21
CA VAL A 26 11.32 -3.32 -21.08
C VAL A 26 10.93 -3.53 -22.54
N HIS A 27 9.98 -4.43 -22.81
CA HIS A 27 9.51 -4.75 -24.16
C HIS A 27 8.96 -3.50 -24.88
N TYR A 28 8.10 -2.74 -24.20
CA TYR A 28 7.48 -1.52 -24.73
C TYR A 28 8.30 -0.24 -24.48
N ARG A 29 9.51 -0.35 -23.92
CA ARG A 29 10.42 0.78 -23.62
C ARG A 29 9.81 1.85 -22.70
N ARG A 30 8.94 1.45 -21.77
CA ARG A 30 8.30 2.33 -20.76
C ARG A 30 9.19 2.49 -19.53
N PHE A 31 10.07 3.50 -19.57
CA PHE A 31 11.02 3.79 -18.49
C PHE A 31 10.38 4.03 -17.13
N ASP A 32 9.24 4.72 -17.10
CA ASP A 32 8.44 4.97 -15.90
C ASP A 32 8.02 3.65 -15.21
N HIS A 33 7.61 2.65 -15.99
CA HIS A 33 7.25 1.34 -15.45
C HIS A 33 8.44 0.50 -15.02
N ILE A 34 9.52 0.53 -15.79
CA ILE A 34 10.77 -0.14 -15.42
C ILE A 34 11.21 0.34 -14.04
N LEU A 35 11.22 1.66 -13.80
CA LEU A 35 11.60 2.22 -12.51
C LEU A 35 10.62 1.85 -11.40
N ARG A 36 9.31 1.98 -11.64
CA ARG A 36 8.27 1.67 -10.64
C ARG A 36 8.30 0.21 -10.20
N THR A 37 8.31 -0.72 -11.16
CA THR A 37 8.34 -2.17 -10.87
C THR A 37 9.65 -2.58 -10.22
N SER A 38 10.79 -2.02 -10.65
CA SER A 38 12.09 -2.26 -10.00
C SER A 38 12.11 -1.80 -8.55
N TRP A 39 11.57 -0.61 -8.27
CA TRP A 39 11.46 -0.08 -6.92
C TRP A 39 10.57 -0.96 -6.03
N MET A 40 9.40 -1.35 -6.52
CA MET A 40 8.47 -2.21 -5.78
C MET A 40 9.05 -3.60 -5.49
N MET A 41 9.72 -4.21 -6.48
CA MET A 41 10.43 -5.48 -6.26
C MET A 41 11.55 -5.33 -5.24
N SER A 42 12.37 -4.28 -5.36
CA SER A 42 13.46 -4.01 -4.41
C SER A 42 12.94 -3.81 -2.99
N TYR A 43 11.84 -3.06 -2.83
CA TYR A 43 11.17 -2.87 -1.55
C TYR A 43 10.70 -4.20 -0.94
N LEU A 44 10.00 -5.05 -1.71
CA LEU A 44 9.51 -6.33 -1.20
C LEU A 44 10.64 -7.30 -0.84
N LEU A 45 11.71 -7.34 -1.64
CA LEU A 45 12.88 -8.15 -1.35
C LEU A 45 13.62 -7.64 -0.10
N ALA A 46 13.76 -6.32 0.05
CA ALA A 46 14.34 -5.70 1.23
C ALA A 46 13.49 -5.98 2.49
N LEU A 47 12.16 -5.97 2.37
CA LEU A 47 11.25 -6.31 3.45
C LEU A 47 11.41 -7.77 3.90
N LEU A 48 11.45 -8.72 2.95
CA LEU A 48 11.71 -10.13 3.26
C LEU A 48 13.08 -10.32 3.93
N TRP A 49 14.11 -9.64 3.42
CA TRP A 49 15.44 -9.68 4.00
C TRP A 49 15.45 -9.12 5.42
N LEU A 50 14.82 -7.96 5.64
CA LEU A 50 14.73 -7.28 6.93
C LEU A 50 14.09 -8.19 7.99
N GLN A 51 12.94 -8.79 7.66
CA GLN A 51 12.20 -9.67 8.58
C GLN A 51 12.95 -10.97 8.90
N ARG A 52 13.75 -11.49 7.97
CA ARG A 52 14.56 -12.71 8.18
C ARG A 52 15.83 -12.44 8.98
N LYS A 53 16.44 -11.27 8.83
CA LYS A 53 17.80 -10.99 9.33
C LYS A 53 17.84 -10.10 10.55
N SER A 54 16.85 -9.24 10.75
CA SER A 54 16.79 -8.30 11.86
C SER A 54 15.60 -8.55 12.76
N ARG A 55 15.78 -8.25 14.04
CA ARG A 55 14.69 -8.17 15.01
C ARG A 55 14.16 -6.74 15.06
N LYS A 56 12.85 -6.59 15.29
CA LYS A 56 12.23 -5.29 15.54
C LYS A 56 12.98 -4.61 16.71
N PRO A 57 13.48 -3.37 16.54
CA PRO A 57 14.10 -2.65 17.65
C PRO A 57 13.08 -2.38 18.77
N GLY A 58 13.57 -2.07 19.97
CA GLY A 58 12.71 -1.64 21.09
C GLY A 58 12.34 -0.16 21.00
N GLY A 59 11.45 0.27 21.91
CA GLY A 59 11.08 1.68 22.09
C GLY A 59 10.37 2.32 20.88
N THR A 60 10.47 3.64 20.77
CA THR A 60 9.78 4.46 19.75
C THR A 60 10.14 4.05 18.32
N LEU A 61 11.42 3.77 18.05
CA LEU A 61 11.85 3.31 16.72
C LEU A 61 11.21 1.96 16.36
N GLY A 62 11.12 1.06 17.34
CA GLY A 62 10.40 -0.20 17.20
C GLY A 62 8.93 -0.03 16.86
N ALA A 63 8.27 0.93 17.51
CA ALA A 63 6.87 1.23 17.26
C ALA A 63 6.62 1.80 15.85
N LEU A 64 7.46 2.76 15.42
CA LEU A 64 7.40 3.34 14.07
C LEU A 64 7.66 2.31 12.98
N LEU A 65 8.60 1.38 13.21
CA LEU A 65 8.92 0.32 12.27
C LEU A 65 8.01 -0.90 12.39
N SER A 66 7.08 -0.93 13.35
CA SER A 66 6.22 -2.09 13.61
C SER A 66 5.52 -2.68 12.37
N PRO A 67 5.03 -1.88 11.39
CA PRO A 67 4.37 -2.45 10.23
C PRO A 67 5.29 -3.32 9.37
N PHE A 68 6.58 -2.95 9.27
CA PHE A 68 7.57 -3.67 8.47
C PHE A 68 8.00 -5.00 9.09
N TYR A 69 7.71 -5.22 10.38
CA TYR A 69 7.96 -6.48 11.08
C TYR A 69 6.67 -7.32 11.24
N ASN A 70 5.56 -6.90 10.65
CA ASN A 70 4.30 -7.64 10.67
C ASN A 70 4.10 -8.41 9.36
N ASP A 71 4.09 -9.75 9.47
CA ASP A 71 3.97 -10.65 8.32
C ASP A 71 2.67 -10.43 7.52
N GLY A 72 1.54 -10.23 8.21
CA GLY A 72 0.26 -10.03 7.54
C GLY A 72 0.16 -8.66 6.85
N ILE A 73 0.78 -7.61 7.42
CA ILE A 73 0.86 -6.31 6.76
C ILE A 73 1.73 -6.44 5.51
N ALA A 74 2.87 -7.13 5.59
CA ALA A 74 3.73 -7.40 4.44
C ALA A 74 2.99 -8.16 3.31
N GLU A 75 2.18 -9.15 3.65
CA GLU A 75 1.30 -9.86 2.68
C GLU A 75 0.33 -8.91 1.97
N VAL A 76 -0.39 -8.07 2.72
CA VAL A 76 -1.37 -7.13 2.13
C VAL A 76 -0.66 -6.08 1.27
N THR A 77 0.48 -5.55 1.73
CA THR A 77 1.30 -4.60 0.98
C THR A 77 1.83 -5.21 -0.32
N SER A 78 2.29 -6.46 -0.32
CA SER A 78 2.80 -7.10 -1.55
C SER A 78 1.71 -7.29 -2.58
N VAL A 79 0.51 -7.68 -2.15
CA VAL A 79 -0.66 -7.79 -3.04
C VAL A 79 -1.03 -6.43 -3.60
N PHE A 80 -1.11 -5.40 -2.76
CA PHE A 80 -1.38 -4.02 -3.21
C PHE A 80 -0.38 -3.56 -4.28
N LEU A 81 0.93 -3.70 -4.04
CA LEU A 81 1.94 -3.24 -4.99
C LEU A 81 1.85 -3.98 -6.34
N ALA A 82 1.63 -5.29 -6.31
CA ALA A 82 1.45 -6.09 -7.52
C ALA A 82 0.20 -5.68 -8.31
N VAL A 83 -0.93 -5.45 -7.62
CA VAL A 83 -2.16 -4.96 -8.24
C VAL A 83 -1.95 -3.56 -8.82
N HIS A 84 -1.46 -2.61 -8.02
CA HIS A 84 -1.21 -1.24 -8.44
C HIS A 84 -0.33 -1.18 -9.70
N ALA A 85 0.80 -1.89 -9.72
CA ALA A 85 1.66 -1.93 -10.90
C ALA A 85 0.94 -2.49 -12.14
N SER A 86 0.09 -3.51 -11.95
CA SER A 86 -0.68 -4.14 -13.03
C SER A 86 -1.82 -3.27 -13.55
N LEU A 87 -2.33 -2.32 -12.75
CA LEU A 87 -3.36 -1.38 -13.19
C LEU A 87 -2.76 -0.23 -14.00
N VAL A 88 -1.55 0.22 -13.64
CA VAL A 88 -0.85 1.29 -14.37
C VAL A 88 -0.23 0.74 -15.67
N ASN A 89 0.03 -0.57 -15.73
CA ASN A 89 0.36 -1.26 -16.97
C ASN A 89 -0.26 -2.65 -16.96
N VAL A 90 -1.27 -2.90 -17.77
CA VAL A 90 -1.83 -4.26 -17.87
C VAL A 90 -0.73 -5.17 -18.38
N PRO A 91 -0.38 -6.24 -17.64
CA PRO A 91 0.67 -7.16 -18.05
C PRO A 91 0.48 -7.60 -19.51
N PHE A 92 1.58 -7.68 -20.26
CA PHE A 92 1.58 -8.06 -21.68
C PHE A 92 0.98 -7.04 -22.66
N THR A 93 0.68 -5.82 -22.22
CA THR A 93 0.21 -4.73 -23.08
C THR A 93 0.96 -3.42 -22.79
N ASP A 94 0.75 -2.40 -23.62
CA ASP A 94 1.18 -1.01 -23.38
C ASP A 94 0.06 -0.15 -22.78
N VAL A 95 -1.10 -0.76 -22.50
CA VAL A 95 -2.31 -0.06 -22.06
C VAL A 95 -2.17 0.37 -20.61
N ASP A 96 -2.14 1.68 -20.43
CA ASP A 96 -2.26 2.34 -19.14
C ASP A 96 -3.75 2.50 -18.78
N LEU A 97 -4.30 1.55 -18.01
CA LEU A 97 -5.68 1.67 -17.53
C LEU A 97 -5.83 2.85 -16.57
N PHE A 98 -4.77 3.20 -15.85
CA PHE A 98 -4.76 4.19 -14.78
C PHE A 98 -4.86 5.62 -15.31
N ASN A 99 -4.04 5.98 -16.30
CA ASN A 99 -3.91 7.35 -16.79
C ASN A 99 -4.65 7.60 -18.11
N VAL A 100 -4.89 6.56 -18.92
CA VAL A 100 -5.29 6.72 -20.34
C VAL A 100 -6.62 6.04 -20.66
N ALA A 101 -6.78 4.75 -20.36
CA ALA A 101 -7.91 3.96 -20.87
C ALA A 101 -9.14 3.93 -19.95
N PHE A 102 -8.98 3.87 -18.63
CA PHE A 102 -10.10 3.80 -17.67
C PHE A 102 -9.77 4.54 -16.37
N ARG A 103 -9.89 5.87 -16.40
CA ARG A 103 -9.58 6.81 -15.29
C ARG A 103 -10.33 6.59 -13.96
N ASP A 104 -11.19 5.58 -13.87
CA ASP A 104 -11.83 5.13 -12.63
C ASP A 104 -11.12 3.92 -11.99
N VAL A 105 -10.12 3.36 -12.67
CA VAL A 105 -9.34 2.21 -12.18
C VAL A 105 -8.32 2.63 -11.11
N ASP A 106 -7.95 3.91 -11.08
CA ASP A 106 -7.19 4.53 -10.00
C ASP A 106 -7.86 4.38 -8.62
N MET A 107 -9.20 4.35 -8.58
CA MET A 107 -9.99 4.08 -7.37
C MET A 107 -9.60 2.77 -6.69
N ILE A 108 -9.26 1.73 -7.45
CA ILE A 108 -8.83 0.43 -6.90
C ILE A 108 -7.49 0.60 -6.17
N SER A 109 -6.58 1.39 -6.74
CA SER A 109 -5.32 1.71 -6.09
C SER A 109 -5.52 2.55 -4.85
N HIS A 110 -6.34 3.59 -4.88
CA HIS A 110 -6.63 4.39 -3.68
C HIS A 110 -7.30 3.55 -2.59
N PHE A 111 -8.21 2.65 -2.95
CA PHE A 111 -8.81 1.71 -2.01
C PHE A 111 -7.79 0.80 -1.34
N LEU A 112 -6.96 0.11 -2.14
CA LEU A 112 -5.94 -0.80 -1.59
C LEU A 112 -4.82 -0.04 -0.87
N GLY A 113 -4.48 1.15 -1.34
CA GLY A 113 -3.51 2.06 -0.73
C GLY A 113 -4.00 2.53 0.64
N GLY A 114 -5.25 2.98 0.75
CA GLY A 114 -5.87 3.35 2.01
C GLY A 114 -5.97 2.18 3.01
N LEU A 115 -6.26 0.96 2.53
CA LEU A 115 -6.18 -0.25 3.35
C LEU A 115 -4.78 -0.45 3.93
N VAL A 116 -3.74 -0.45 3.09
CA VAL A 116 -2.36 -0.65 3.53
C VAL A 116 -1.91 0.46 4.47
N LEU A 117 -2.14 1.72 4.10
CA LEU A 117 -1.72 2.87 4.89
C LEU A 117 -2.43 2.89 6.25
N TRP A 118 -3.73 2.58 6.29
CA TRP A 118 -4.45 2.45 7.55
C TRP A 118 -3.86 1.35 8.44
N LEU A 119 -3.53 0.18 7.88
CA LEU A 119 -2.88 -0.91 8.62
C LEU A 119 -1.52 -0.49 9.20
N PHE A 120 -0.76 0.33 8.48
CA PHE A 120 0.48 0.93 8.99
C PHE A 120 0.19 1.89 10.15
N LEU A 121 -0.69 2.87 9.94
CA LEU A 121 -1.01 3.89 10.93
C LEU A 121 -1.55 3.27 12.22
N VAL A 122 -2.49 2.34 12.12
CA VAL A 122 -3.07 1.69 13.30
C VAL A 122 -2.01 0.85 14.03
N SER A 123 -1.12 0.15 13.32
CA SER A 123 -0.03 -0.62 13.94
C SER A 123 0.93 0.29 14.71
N ILE A 124 1.35 1.40 14.08
CA ILE A 124 2.24 2.39 14.69
C ILE A 124 1.59 3.02 15.93
N LEU A 125 0.34 3.50 15.79
CA LEU A 125 -0.37 4.15 16.90
C LEU A 125 -0.59 3.21 18.08
N ARG A 126 -0.88 1.92 17.83
CA ARG A 126 -1.03 0.94 18.90
C ARG A 126 0.27 0.72 19.68
N GLU A 127 1.40 0.69 18.99
CA GLU A 127 2.70 0.46 19.62
C GLU A 127 3.22 1.73 20.32
N LEU A 128 2.95 2.91 19.77
CA LEU A 128 3.31 4.19 20.40
C LEU A 128 2.42 4.52 21.61
N PHE A 129 1.13 4.20 21.53
CA PHE A 129 0.14 4.59 22.52
C PHE A 129 -0.55 3.35 23.13
N GLY A 130 0.24 2.39 23.62
CA GLY A 130 -0.25 1.10 24.11
C GLY A 130 -1.30 1.16 25.23
N GLU A 131 -1.34 2.24 26.01
CA GLU A 131 -2.33 2.48 27.07
C GLU A 131 -3.65 3.08 26.55
N THR A 132 -3.67 3.55 25.30
CA THR A 132 -4.86 4.17 24.70
C THR A 132 -5.87 3.12 24.28
N SER A 133 -7.16 3.38 24.52
CA SER A 133 -8.22 2.45 24.14
C SER A 133 -8.25 2.21 22.63
N TRP A 134 -8.60 0.99 22.23
CA TRP A 134 -8.69 0.59 20.82
C TRP A 134 -9.57 1.53 20.00
N GLU A 135 -10.69 1.99 20.57
CA GLU A 135 -11.62 2.91 19.94
C GLU A 135 -10.95 4.25 19.60
N ARG A 136 -10.15 4.79 20.52
CA ARG A 136 -9.39 6.03 20.28
C ARG A 136 -8.30 5.84 19.22
N VAL A 137 -7.57 4.73 19.29
CA VAL A 137 -6.56 4.39 18.26
C VAL A 137 -7.19 4.30 16.87
N VAL A 138 -8.36 3.66 16.76
CA VAL A 138 -9.11 3.60 15.50
C VAL A 138 -9.46 5.01 15.03
N VAL A 139 -10.09 5.85 15.87
CA VAL A 139 -10.43 7.23 15.50
C VAL A 139 -9.21 8.01 15.02
N TYR A 140 -8.10 7.96 15.76
CA TYR A 140 -6.87 8.66 15.38
C TYR A 140 -6.27 8.12 14.08
N SER A 141 -6.29 6.80 13.86
CA SER A 141 -5.80 6.21 12.60
C SER A 141 -6.60 6.66 11.38
N PHE A 142 -7.94 6.75 11.49
CA PHE A 142 -8.79 7.26 10.41
C PHE A 142 -8.62 8.76 10.19
N ALA A 143 -8.44 9.54 11.25
CA ALA A 143 -8.20 10.98 11.15
C ALA A 143 -6.84 11.27 10.50
N LEU A 144 -5.78 10.55 10.89
CA LEU A 144 -4.47 10.68 10.27
C LEU A 144 -4.50 10.25 8.80
N LEU A 145 -5.21 9.15 8.47
CA LEU A 145 -5.37 8.73 7.08
C LEU A 145 -6.03 9.84 6.25
N LEU A 146 -7.10 10.45 6.74
CA LEU A 146 -7.78 11.54 6.05
C LEU A 146 -6.85 12.73 5.81
N VAL A 147 -6.06 13.12 6.81
CA VAL A 147 -5.09 14.22 6.68
C VAL A 147 -4.02 13.89 5.64
N ILE A 148 -3.49 12.66 5.65
CA ILE A 148 -2.48 12.21 4.69
C ILE A 148 -3.07 12.15 3.28
N GLY A 149 -4.25 11.55 3.12
CA GLY A 149 -4.94 11.42 1.83
C GLY A 149 -5.25 12.77 1.21
N VAL A 150 -5.88 13.68 1.96
CA VAL A 150 -6.11 15.06 1.49
C VAL A 150 -4.80 15.76 1.15
N GLY A 151 -3.77 15.60 1.98
CA GLY A 151 -2.45 16.16 1.72
C GLY A 151 -1.81 15.64 0.44
N TRP A 152 -1.92 14.32 0.19
CA TRP A 152 -1.44 13.67 -1.03
C TRP A 152 -2.16 14.18 -2.27
N GLU A 153 -3.49 14.21 -2.24
CA GLU A 153 -4.29 14.70 -3.37
C GLU A 153 -4.05 16.17 -3.69
N LEU A 154 -3.84 17.01 -2.66
CA LEU A 154 -3.46 18.41 -2.85
C LEU A 154 -2.06 18.53 -3.47
N ALA A 155 -1.11 17.68 -3.06
CA ALA A 155 0.23 17.66 -3.61
C ALA A 155 0.21 17.19 -5.08
N GLU A 156 -0.57 16.16 -5.42
CA GLU A 156 -0.75 15.72 -6.80
C GLU A 156 -1.40 16.80 -7.66
N TRP A 157 -2.48 17.42 -7.18
CA TRP A 157 -3.17 18.49 -7.90
C TRP A 157 -2.30 19.74 -8.10
N TYR A 158 -1.43 20.06 -7.14
CA TYR A 158 -0.45 21.13 -7.30
C TYR A 158 0.66 20.72 -8.28
N GLY A 159 1.16 19.49 -8.16
CA GLY A 159 2.21 18.90 -9.01
C GLY A 159 1.79 18.77 -10.47
N SER A 160 0.52 18.46 -10.74
CA SER A 160 -0.03 18.35 -12.10
C SER A 160 -0.01 19.66 -12.88
N ARG A 161 0.28 20.80 -12.22
CA ARG A 161 0.51 22.09 -12.88
C ARG A 161 1.90 22.22 -13.49
N PHE A 162 2.84 21.37 -13.07
CA PHE A 162 4.23 21.36 -13.51
C PHE A 162 4.54 20.20 -14.46
N THR A 163 3.62 19.26 -14.64
CA THR A 163 3.71 18.18 -15.62
C THR A 163 2.73 18.45 -16.76
N GLU A 164 3.22 18.42 -18.00
CA GLU A 164 2.42 18.82 -19.16
C GLU A 164 1.20 17.91 -19.37
N GLY A 165 0.00 18.47 -19.25
CA GLY A 165 -1.14 18.27 -20.17
C GLY A 165 -1.93 16.95 -20.19
N ILE A 166 -1.51 15.87 -19.51
CA ILE A 166 -2.12 14.54 -19.73
C ILE A 166 -3.31 14.23 -18.77
N LEU A 167 -3.37 14.83 -17.58
CA LEU A 167 -4.49 14.64 -16.63
C LEU A 167 -4.99 16.00 -16.08
N LYS A 168 -6.13 16.48 -16.59
CA LYS A 168 -6.88 17.55 -15.91
C LYS A 168 -7.57 16.96 -14.69
N GLU A 169 -6.83 16.90 -13.59
CA GLU A 169 -7.34 16.46 -12.30
C GLU A 169 -8.45 17.41 -11.80
N THR A 170 -9.62 16.85 -11.52
CA THR A 170 -10.76 17.61 -10.99
C THR A 170 -10.84 17.45 -9.48
N ILE A 171 -11.40 18.45 -8.79
CA ILE A 171 -11.67 18.37 -7.34
C ILE A 171 -12.55 17.15 -7.02
N THR A 172 -13.47 16.78 -7.93
CA THR A 172 -14.33 15.61 -7.78
C THR A 172 -13.52 14.30 -7.79
N ASN A 173 -12.55 14.14 -8.70
CA ASN A 173 -11.67 12.97 -8.70
C ASN A 173 -10.90 12.87 -7.39
N LYS A 174 -10.28 13.97 -6.96
CA LYS A 174 -9.52 14.06 -5.71
C LYS A 174 -10.37 13.73 -4.49
N THR A 175 -11.64 14.15 -4.48
CA THR A 175 -12.59 13.79 -3.42
C THR A 175 -12.89 12.30 -3.43
N ARG A 176 -13.14 11.71 -4.61
CA ARG A 176 -13.38 10.28 -4.79
C ARG A 176 -12.18 9.45 -4.33
N ASP A 177 -10.96 9.88 -4.63
CA ASP A 177 -9.74 9.16 -4.28
C ASP A 177 -9.56 9.09 -2.75
N VAL A 178 -9.72 10.22 -2.05
CA VAL A 178 -9.77 10.26 -0.57
C VAL A 178 -10.88 9.37 -0.01
N LEU A 179 -12.08 9.38 -0.61
CA LEU A 179 -13.16 8.49 -0.17
C LEU A 179 -12.80 7.01 -0.34
N MET A 180 -12.16 6.64 -1.45
CA MET A 180 -11.73 5.26 -1.69
C MET A 180 -10.68 4.83 -0.66
N GLU A 181 -9.76 5.71 -0.26
CA GLU A 181 -8.80 5.42 0.81
C GLU A 181 -9.50 5.10 2.13
N GLN A 182 -10.50 5.91 2.51
CA GLN A 182 -11.28 5.69 3.72
C GLN A 182 -12.09 4.39 3.65
N LEU A 183 -12.64 4.03 2.48
CA LEU A 183 -13.32 2.75 2.28
C LEU A 183 -12.35 1.56 2.43
N GLY A 184 -11.12 1.70 1.93
CA GLY A 184 -10.04 0.74 2.14
C GLY A 184 -9.72 0.54 3.62
N ALA A 185 -9.65 1.63 4.37
CA ALA A 185 -9.45 1.59 5.81
C ALA A 185 -10.60 0.91 6.56
N ILE A 186 -11.85 1.10 6.12
CA ILE A 186 -13.01 0.38 6.68
C ILE A 186 -12.88 -1.13 6.47
N LEU A 187 -12.42 -1.56 5.29
CA LEU A 187 -12.11 -2.96 5.04
C LEU A 187 -11.02 -3.46 6.00
N GLY A 188 -9.96 -2.68 6.21
CA GLY A 188 -8.90 -3.00 7.17
C GLY A 188 -9.43 -3.17 8.59
N LEU A 189 -10.30 -2.27 9.04
CA LEU A 189 -10.95 -2.36 10.35
C LEU A 189 -11.79 -3.63 10.47
N TRP A 190 -12.55 -3.98 9.42
CA TRP A 190 -13.32 -5.22 9.38
C TRP A 190 -12.41 -6.45 9.46
N MET A 191 -11.30 -6.48 8.69
CA MET A 191 -10.33 -7.58 8.70
C MET A 191 -9.75 -7.78 10.11
N VAL A 192 -9.32 -6.70 10.77
CA VAL A 192 -8.75 -6.77 12.12
C VAL A 192 -9.80 -7.23 13.14
N LYS A 193 -11.01 -6.65 13.11
CA LYS A 193 -12.07 -6.97 14.09
C LYS A 193 -12.66 -8.36 13.92
N LYS A 194 -12.85 -8.84 12.69
CA LYS A 194 -13.58 -10.08 12.40
C LYS A 194 -12.68 -11.25 12.05
N ARG A 195 -11.49 -11.01 11.51
CA ARG A 195 -10.54 -12.04 11.10
C ARG A 195 -9.27 -12.06 11.95
N SER A 196 -9.08 -11.08 12.84
CA SER A 196 -7.84 -10.93 13.62
C SER A 196 -6.59 -10.92 12.72
N TYR A 197 -6.74 -10.32 11.55
CA TYR A 197 -5.73 -10.25 10.50
C TYR A 197 -5.63 -8.81 9.99
N PRO A 198 -4.43 -8.27 9.70
CA PRO A 198 -3.12 -8.93 9.78
C PRO A 198 -2.55 -9.07 11.20
N PHE A 199 -3.24 -8.56 12.22
CA PHE A 199 -2.88 -8.74 13.62
C PHE A 199 -4.13 -8.87 14.50
N SER A 200 -3.93 -9.41 15.70
CA SER A 200 -4.99 -9.61 16.68
C SER A 200 -5.21 -8.39 17.57
N LEU A 201 -6.44 -8.19 18.00
CA LEU A 201 -6.77 -7.27 19.09
C LEU A 201 -6.40 -7.94 20.43
N PRO A 202 -6.01 -7.16 21.46
CA PRO A 202 -5.84 -7.71 22.80
C PRO A 202 -7.19 -8.31 23.21
N ARG A 203 -7.17 -9.55 23.74
CA ARG A 203 -8.37 -10.10 24.37
C ARG A 203 -8.66 -9.22 25.59
N LYS A 204 -9.88 -8.66 25.65
CA LYS A 204 -10.39 -8.05 26.87
C LYS A 204 -10.57 -9.12 27.94
#